data_AF-A0A839JGD8-F1
#
_entry.id   AF-A0A839JGD8-F1
#
_cell.length_a   1.000
_cell.length_b   1.000
_cell.length_c   1.000
_cell.angle_alpha   90.00
_cell.angle_beta   90.00
_cell.angle_gamma   90.00
#
_symmetry.space_group_name_H-M   'P 1'
#
loop_
_entity.id
_entity.type
_entity.pdbx_description
1 polymer ?
#
loop_
_entity_poly.entity_id
_entity_poly.type
_entity_poly.pdbx_seq_one_letter_code
_entity_poly.pdbx_strand_id
1 'polypeptide(L)'
;MTSSAIYPCQTAHAACTLAHLGCGGDPRLAVTFQHLLATQFDGGGWRCNKFSYGRGPESEFANPGPTLIALDAFRFTDRANSSPELDRAVEFLLRHWVTRVPLGPCHYGIGTLFLQVEYPFAGYNLFYWLHVLSHYDRVASDPRFEVRDCFRTKSPHR
;
A
#
# COMPACT_ATOMS: atom_id res chain seq x y z
N MET A 1 -27.90 12.40 -2.92
CA MET A 1 -27.19 11.11 -3.02
C MET A 1 -26.51 10.86 -1.70
N THR A 2 -26.97 9.87 -0.93
CA THR A 2 -26.25 9.42 0.26
C THR A 2 -24.88 8.93 -0.21
N SER A 3 -23.81 9.59 0.22
CA SER A 3 -22.45 9.16 -0.10
C SER A 3 -22.24 7.82 0.58
N SER A 4 -22.44 6.71 -0.16
CA SER A 4 -22.00 5.40 0.28
C SER A 4 -20.53 5.53 0.64
N ALA A 5 -20.17 5.08 1.84
CA ALA A 5 -18.79 5.09 2.29
C ALA A 5 -17.94 4.38 1.24
N ILE A 6 -17.10 5.14 0.54
CA ILE A 6 -16.10 4.57 -0.36
C ILE A 6 -15.08 3.87 0.55
N TYR A 7 -14.94 2.57 0.36
CA TYR A 7 -13.96 1.73 1.04
C TYR A 7 -12.92 1.26 0.04
N PRO A 8 -11.92 2.11 -0.30
CA PRO A 8 -10.86 1.68 -1.21
C PRO A 8 -10.17 0.42 -0.70
N CYS A 9 -10.12 0.20 0.62
CA CYS A 9 -9.61 -1.03 1.20
C CYS A 9 -10.39 -2.29 0.75
N GLN A 10 -11.72 -2.26 0.71
CA GLN A 10 -12.52 -3.40 0.28
C GLN A 10 -12.34 -3.66 -1.22
N THR A 11 -12.40 -2.60 -2.03
CA THR A 11 -12.17 -2.69 -3.47
C THR A 11 -10.76 -3.20 -3.79
N ALA A 12 -9.74 -2.68 -3.10
CA ALA A 12 -8.36 -3.11 -3.28
C ALA A 12 -8.15 -4.57 -2.85
N HIS A 13 -8.72 -5.00 -1.72
CA HIS A 13 -8.65 -6.41 -1.32
C HIS A 13 -9.34 -7.34 -2.32
N ALA A 14 -10.53 -6.99 -2.81
CA ALA A 14 -11.22 -7.80 -3.81
C ALA A 14 -10.42 -7.89 -5.12
N ALA A 15 -9.90 -6.76 -5.61
CA ALA A 15 -9.04 -6.71 -6.79
C ALA A 15 -7.76 -7.53 -6.60
N CYS A 16 -7.10 -7.39 -5.45
CA CYS A 16 -5.88 -8.11 -5.11
C CYS A 16 -6.12 -9.63 -5.08
N THR A 17 -7.17 -10.09 -4.39
CA THR A 17 -7.55 -11.52 -4.38
C THR A 17 -7.76 -12.06 -5.78
N LEU A 18 -8.54 -11.37 -6.62
CA LEU A 18 -8.79 -11.80 -8.00
C LEU A 18 -7.51 -11.78 -8.85
N ALA A 19 -6.64 -10.79 -8.65
CA ALA A 19 -5.36 -10.69 -9.34
C ALA A 19 -4.43 -11.86 -9.00
N HIS A 20 -4.32 -12.23 -7.71
CA HIS A 20 -3.57 -13.42 -7.26
C HIS A 20 -4.16 -14.74 -7.78
N LEU A 21 -5.47 -14.78 -8.08
CA LEU A 21 -6.12 -15.92 -8.74
C LEU A 21 -5.92 -15.95 -10.27
N GLY A 22 -5.08 -15.08 -10.82
CA GLY A 22 -4.77 -15.03 -12.25
C GLY A 22 -5.74 -14.18 -13.07
N CYS A 23 -6.65 -13.44 -12.43
CA CYS A 23 -7.61 -12.58 -13.14
C CYS A 23 -7.10 -11.15 -13.36
N GLY A 24 -5.84 -10.82 -13.04
CA GLY A 24 -5.31 -9.44 -13.13
C GLY A 24 -5.47 -8.78 -14.49
N GLY A 25 -5.35 -9.56 -15.58
CA GLY A 25 -5.58 -9.12 -16.96
C GLY A 25 -7.01 -9.33 -17.48
N ASP A 26 -7.96 -9.78 -16.66
CA ASP A 26 -9.34 -9.99 -17.09
C ASP A 26 -10.01 -8.64 -17.42
N PRO A 27 -10.58 -8.45 -18.62
CA PRO A 27 -11.21 -7.19 -19.02
C PRO A 27 -12.31 -6.70 -18.06
N ARG A 28 -12.95 -7.60 -17.31
CA ARG A 28 -13.97 -7.23 -16.33
C ARG A 28 -13.39 -6.50 -15.12
N LEU A 29 -12.11 -6.70 -14.79
CA LEU A 29 -11.43 -5.95 -13.72
C LEU A 29 -10.87 -4.60 -14.19
N ALA A 30 -10.86 -4.33 -15.50
CA ALA A 30 -10.36 -3.06 -16.03
C ALA A 30 -11.06 -1.86 -15.40
N VAL A 31 -12.39 -1.95 -15.19
CA VAL A 31 -13.18 -0.90 -14.53
C VAL A 31 -12.77 -0.70 -13.07
N THR A 32 -12.44 -1.77 -12.36
CA THR A 32 -11.99 -1.71 -10.96
C THR A 32 -10.63 -1.02 -10.87
N PHE A 33 -9.68 -1.39 -11.72
CA PHE A 33 -8.37 -0.73 -11.76
C PHE A 33 -8.47 0.73 -12.20
N GLN A 34 -9.33 1.06 -13.18
CA GLN A 34 -9.61 2.46 -13.55
C GLN A 34 -10.21 3.24 -12.39
N HIS A 35 -11.18 2.66 -11.67
CA HIS A 35 -11.78 3.29 -10.50
C HIS A 35 -10.75 3.57 -9.40
N LEU A 36 -9.86 2.62 -9.12
CA LEU A 36 -8.78 2.83 -8.16
C LEU A 36 -7.88 4.00 -8.57
N LEU A 37 -7.40 4.05 -9.82
CA LEU A 37 -6.58 5.17 -10.30
C LEU A 37 -7.32 6.52 -10.20
N ALA A 38 -8.59 6.56 -10.62
CA ALA A 38 -9.39 7.79 -10.63
C ALA A 38 -9.76 8.30 -9.23
N THR A 39 -9.64 7.47 -8.19
CA THR A 39 -10.01 7.81 -6.80
C THR A 39 -8.80 7.87 -5.86
N GLN A 40 -7.59 7.94 -6.42
CA GLN A 40 -6.38 8.15 -5.63
C GLN A 40 -6.50 9.48 -4.86
N PHE A 41 -6.19 9.43 -3.56
CA PHE A 41 -6.23 10.57 -2.67
C PHE A 41 -4.99 11.46 -2.86
N ASP A 42 -5.12 12.73 -2.49
CA ASP A 42 -4.02 13.69 -2.57
C ASP A 42 -2.77 13.16 -1.85
N GLY A 43 -1.63 13.31 -2.51
CA GLY A 43 -0.34 12.83 -2.00
C GLY A 43 0.00 11.38 -2.31
N GLY A 44 -0.85 10.63 -3.04
CA GLY A 44 -0.47 9.41 -3.76
C GLY A 44 -1.06 8.08 -3.25
N GLY A 45 -1.78 8.04 -2.13
CA GLY A 45 -2.37 6.79 -1.62
C GLY A 45 -3.89 6.71 -1.76
N TRP A 46 -4.51 5.74 -1.08
CA TRP A 46 -5.97 5.66 -0.97
C TRP A 46 -6.48 5.92 0.45
N ARG A 47 -7.54 6.74 0.56
CA ARG A 47 -8.13 7.13 1.83
C ARG A 47 -9.58 6.64 1.96
N CYS A 48 -9.88 5.92 3.04
CA CYS A 48 -11.27 5.62 3.40
C CYS A 48 -12.00 6.90 3.83
N ASN A 49 -13.28 7.03 3.47
CA ASN A 49 -14.13 8.13 3.96
C ASN A 49 -14.86 7.79 5.27
N LYS A 50 -14.64 6.58 5.81
CA LYS A 50 -15.14 6.15 7.12
C LYS A 50 -14.03 6.14 8.16
N PHE A 51 -14.32 6.72 9.31
CA PHE A 51 -13.39 6.99 10.41
C PHE A 51 -13.79 6.19 11.65
N SER A 52 -13.74 4.85 11.55
CA SER A 52 -14.20 3.96 12.61
C SER A 52 -13.41 4.09 13.92
N TYR A 53 -12.21 4.66 13.87
CA TYR A 53 -11.30 4.82 15.01
C TYR A 53 -11.17 6.28 15.48
N GLY A 54 -12.08 7.15 15.04
CA GLY A 54 -12.06 8.58 15.33
C GLY A 54 -11.37 9.42 14.25
N ARG A 55 -11.33 10.74 14.49
CA ARG A 55 -10.69 11.72 13.60
C ARG A 55 -9.55 12.41 14.34
N GLY A 56 -8.44 12.58 13.64
CA GLY A 56 -7.29 13.37 14.07
C GLY A 56 -6.49 13.83 12.85
N PRO A 57 -5.41 14.61 13.04
CA PRO A 57 -4.56 15.09 11.96
C PRO A 57 -4.04 13.95 11.06
N GLU A 58 -3.75 12.79 11.63
CA GLU A 58 -3.31 11.59 10.91
C GLU A 58 -4.37 11.07 9.93
N SER A 59 -5.65 11.29 10.25
CA SER A 59 -6.76 10.85 9.44
C SER A 59 -6.95 11.68 8.18
N GLU A 60 -6.24 12.80 8.02
CA GLU A 60 -6.24 13.66 6.82
C GLU A 60 -5.43 13.10 5.65
N PHE A 61 -4.63 12.06 5.90
CA PHE A 61 -3.77 11.43 4.90
C PHE A 61 -4.37 10.15 4.34
N ALA A 62 -3.81 9.68 3.22
CA ALA A 62 -4.08 8.34 2.71
C ALA A 62 -3.65 7.25 3.71
N ASN A 63 -4.18 6.03 3.54
CA ASN A 63 -3.86 4.89 4.40
C ASN A 63 -2.73 4.05 3.79
N PRO A 64 -1.61 3.83 4.51
CA PRO A 64 -0.52 2.95 4.08
C PRO A 64 -0.95 1.52 3.72
N GLY A 65 -1.73 0.85 4.57
CA GLY A 65 -2.18 -0.53 4.32
C GLY A 65 -2.96 -0.70 3.01
N PRO A 66 -4.11 -0.02 2.83
CA PRO A 66 -4.87 -0.04 1.58
C PRO A 66 -4.06 0.39 0.35
N THR A 67 -3.11 1.31 0.51
CA THR A 67 -2.23 1.71 -0.60
C THR A 67 -1.29 0.58 -1.01
N LEU A 68 -0.71 -0.14 -0.04
CA LEU A 68 0.12 -1.31 -0.30
C LEU A 68 -0.67 -2.43 -0.99
N ILE A 69 -1.90 -2.70 -0.53
CA ILE A 69 -2.78 -3.72 -1.13
C ILE A 69 -3.17 -3.35 -2.56
N ALA A 70 -3.45 -2.07 -2.84
CA ALA A 70 -3.73 -1.61 -4.19
C ALA A 70 -2.53 -1.85 -5.12
N LEU A 71 -1.31 -1.50 -4.68
CA LEU A 71 -0.09 -1.78 -5.43
C LEU A 71 0.13 -3.28 -5.64
N ASP A 72 -0.19 -4.14 -4.67
CA ASP A 72 -0.13 -5.59 -4.83
C ASP A 72 -1.11 -6.09 -5.91
N ALA A 73 -2.30 -5.50 -6.02
CA ALA A 73 -3.22 -5.82 -7.10
C ALA A 73 -2.68 -5.37 -8.47
N PHE A 74 -2.15 -4.14 -8.56
CA PHE A 74 -1.67 -3.56 -9.82
C PHE A 74 -0.44 -4.25 -10.40
N ARG A 75 0.39 -4.93 -9.59
CA ARG A 75 1.60 -5.63 -10.09
C ARG A 75 1.29 -6.77 -11.08
N PHE A 76 0.04 -7.24 -11.12
CA PHE A 76 -0.44 -8.26 -12.05
C PHE A 76 -1.05 -7.67 -13.33
N THR A 77 -0.90 -6.38 -13.56
CA THR A 77 -1.45 -5.65 -14.71
C THR A 77 -0.33 -5.04 -15.55
N ASP A 78 -0.65 -4.69 -16.80
CA ASP A 78 0.22 -3.92 -17.70
C ASP A 78 0.45 -2.47 -17.23
N ARG A 79 -0.26 -2.04 -16.19
CA ARG A 79 -0.14 -0.71 -15.59
C ARG A 79 1.03 -0.60 -14.62
N ALA A 80 1.54 -1.73 -14.13
CA ALA A 80 2.74 -1.75 -13.30
C ALA A 80 3.89 -1.05 -14.08
N ASN A 81 4.45 0.01 -13.50
CA ASN A 81 5.53 0.83 -14.10
C ASN A 81 5.16 1.64 -15.36
N SER A 82 3.87 1.74 -15.71
CA SER A 82 3.41 2.58 -16.83
C SER A 82 2.41 3.66 -16.42
N SER A 83 2.07 3.75 -15.13
CA SER A 83 1.12 4.73 -14.58
C SER A 83 1.79 5.65 -13.55
N PRO A 84 1.81 6.98 -13.77
CA PRO A 84 2.39 7.94 -12.82
C PRO A 84 1.63 7.99 -11.48
N GLU A 85 0.34 7.61 -11.47
CA GLU A 85 -0.42 7.41 -10.23
C GLU A 85 0.23 6.34 -9.35
N LEU A 86 0.70 5.24 -9.93
CA LEU A 86 1.34 4.18 -9.16
C LEU A 86 2.70 4.61 -8.61
N ASP A 87 3.46 5.42 -9.36
CA ASP A 87 4.70 6.03 -8.84
C ASP A 87 4.44 6.93 -7.64
N ARG A 88 3.33 7.69 -7.64
CA ARG A 88 2.91 8.49 -6.48
C ARG A 88 2.53 7.62 -5.28
N ALA A 89 1.91 6.46 -5.51
CA ALA A 89 1.58 5.50 -4.44
C ALA A 89 2.83 4.87 -3.83
N VAL A 90 3.81 4.52 -4.65
CA VAL A 90 5.13 4.08 -4.19
C VAL A 90 5.81 5.18 -3.37
N GLU A 91 5.86 6.41 -3.89
CA GLU A 91 6.45 7.55 -3.18
C GLU A 91 5.76 7.82 -1.83
N PHE A 92 4.43 7.70 -1.77
CA PHE A 92 3.68 7.82 -0.52
C PHE A 92 4.15 6.80 0.53
N LEU A 93 4.33 5.53 0.14
CA LEU A 93 4.80 4.49 1.05
C LEU A 93 6.28 4.69 1.45
N LEU A 94 7.12 5.16 0.55
CA LEU A 94 8.52 5.50 0.86
C LEU A 94 8.62 6.71 1.80
N ARG A 95 7.75 7.72 1.67
CA ARG A 95 7.65 8.81 2.65
C ARG A 95 7.18 8.30 4.01
N HIS A 96 6.21 7.40 4.03
CA HIS A 96 5.74 6.79 5.27
C HIS A 96 6.85 6.01 5.99
N TRP A 97 7.75 5.35 5.25
CA TRP A 97 8.94 4.72 5.84
C TRP A 97 9.83 5.70 6.64
N VAL A 98 9.93 6.95 6.18
CA VAL A 98 10.69 8.00 6.87
C VAL A 98 9.93 8.53 8.08
N THR A 99 8.65 8.86 7.93
CA THR A 99 7.88 9.49 9.03
C THR A 99 7.48 8.48 10.11
N ARG A 100 7.15 7.25 9.73
CA ARG A 100 6.74 6.12 10.58
C ARG A 100 5.50 6.32 11.45
N VAL A 101 4.97 7.54 11.52
CA VAL A 101 3.78 7.89 12.27
C VAL A 101 2.54 7.16 11.73
N PRO A 102 1.58 6.79 12.59
CA PRO A 102 0.30 6.26 12.12
C PRO A 102 -0.36 7.23 11.13
N LEU A 103 -0.84 6.71 10.00
CA LEU A 103 -1.53 7.49 8.97
C LEU A 103 -2.87 6.87 8.56
N GLY A 104 -3.76 7.77 8.13
CA GLY A 104 -5.08 7.47 7.61
C GLY A 104 -6.10 7.07 8.68
N PRO A 105 -7.38 7.00 8.31
CA PRO A 105 -8.49 6.57 9.18
C PRO A 105 -8.29 5.24 9.92
N CYS A 106 -7.37 4.38 9.46
CA CYS A 106 -7.06 3.08 10.06
C CYS A 106 -5.71 3.04 10.81
N HIS A 107 -5.04 4.19 10.99
CA HIS A 107 -3.85 4.34 11.85
C HIS A 107 -2.69 3.38 11.55
N TYR A 108 -2.40 3.13 10.27
CA TYR A 108 -1.24 2.29 9.89
C TYR A 108 0.05 3.07 10.13
N GLY A 109 0.93 2.55 11.00
CA GLY A 109 2.26 3.10 11.30
C GLY A 109 3.37 2.06 11.11
N ILE A 110 4.63 2.50 11.26
CA ILE A 110 5.81 1.63 11.20
C ILE A 110 6.44 1.56 12.59
N GLY A 111 6.15 0.46 13.28
CA GLY A 111 6.66 0.16 14.62
C GLY A 111 7.22 -1.25 14.72
N THR A 112 7.28 -1.79 15.94
CA THR A 112 7.83 -3.14 16.21
C THR A 112 7.08 -4.24 15.47
N LEU A 113 5.74 -4.16 15.39
CA LEU A 113 4.91 -5.12 14.66
C LEU A 113 5.18 -5.09 13.15
N PHE A 114 5.39 -3.90 12.58
CA PHE A 114 5.73 -3.77 11.16
C PHE A 114 7.04 -4.49 10.83
N LEU A 115 8.03 -4.43 11.73
CA LEU A 115 9.34 -5.05 11.52
C LEU A 115 9.35 -6.58 11.72
N GLN A 116 8.23 -7.18 12.15
CA GLN A 116 8.15 -8.63 12.28
C GLN A 116 8.01 -9.29 10.91
N VAL A 117 8.74 -10.38 10.72
CA VAL A 117 8.60 -11.23 9.54
C VAL A 117 7.39 -12.12 9.74
N GLU A 118 6.47 -12.09 8.77
CA GLU A 118 5.24 -12.87 8.79
C GLU A 118 4.98 -13.47 7.41
N TYR A 119 4.52 -14.71 7.39
CA TYR A 119 4.01 -15.39 6.21
C TYR A 119 2.78 -16.25 6.60
N PRO A 120 1.69 -16.25 5.80
CA PRO A 120 1.48 -15.45 4.59
C PRO A 120 1.38 -13.95 4.87
N PHE A 121 1.36 -13.12 3.83
CA PHE A 121 1.23 -11.66 3.95
C PHE A 121 -0.16 -11.25 4.45
N ALA A 122 -0.41 -11.41 5.75
CA ALA A 122 -1.71 -11.14 6.37
C ALA A 122 -1.85 -9.71 6.90
N GLY A 123 -0.73 -8.99 7.10
CA GLY A 123 -0.70 -7.66 7.70
C GLY A 123 0.12 -6.63 6.92
N TYR A 124 0.04 -5.39 7.38
CA TYR A 124 0.97 -4.32 6.96
C TYR A 124 2.30 -4.50 7.70
N ASN A 125 3.19 -5.29 7.11
CA ASN A 125 4.50 -5.62 7.67
C ASN A 125 5.63 -5.41 6.64
N LEU A 126 6.86 -5.47 7.12
CA LEU A 126 8.07 -5.21 6.35
C LEU A 126 8.18 -6.16 5.16
N PHE A 127 7.90 -7.45 5.34
CA PHE A 127 8.09 -8.41 4.26
C PHE A 127 7.07 -8.23 3.14
N TYR A 128 5.81 -7.93 3.48
CA TYR A 128 4.80 -7.57 2.48
C TYR A 128 5.14 -6.27 1.77
N TRP A 129 5.59 -5.26 2.52
CA TRP A 129 6.00 -3.96 1.99
C TRP A 129 7.15 -4.10 0.97
N LEU A 130 8.19 -4.85 1.33
CA LEU A 130 9.33 -5.11 0.45
C LEU A 130 8.93 -5.88 -0.79
N HIS A 131 8.16 -6.95 -0.60
CA HIS A 131 7.73 -7.81 -1.70
C HIS A 131 6.99 -7.00 -2.75
N VAL A 132 5.94 -6.27 -2.36
CA VAL A 132 5.11 -5.51 -3.30
C VAL A 132 5.91 -4.41 -3.98
N LEU A 133 6.67 -3.61 -3.21
CA LEU A 133 7.40 -2.49 -3.78
C LEU A 133 8.54 -2.92 -4.71
N SER A 134 9.10 -4.12 -4.54
CA SER A 134 10.14 -4.65 -5.44
C SER A 134 9.67 -4.85 -6.90
N HIS A 135 8.36 -4.83 -7.15
CA HIS A 135 7.80 -4.90 -8.51
C HIS A 135 7.73 -3.54 -9.22
N TYR A 136 8.09 -2.45 -8.55
CA TYR A 136 7.96 -1.10 -9.07
C TYR A 136 9.32 -0.44 -9.34
N ASP A 137 9.57 -0.02 -10.58
CA ASP A 137 10.83 0.59 -11.00
C ASP A 137 11.14 1.88 -10.23
N ARG A 138 10.09 2.56 -9.75
CA ARG A 138 10.21 3.77 -8.91
C ARG A 138 11.09 3.56 -7.68
N VAL A 139 11.22 2.33 -7.14
CA VAL A 139 12.08 2.07 -5.96
C VAL A 139 13.52 1.69 -6.30
N ALA A 140 13.84 1.39 -7.56
CA ALA A 140 15.10 0.76 -7.96
C ALA A 140 16.36 1.61 -7.65
N SER A 141 16.22 2.92 -7.49
CA SER A 141 17.31 3.83 -7.11
C SER A 141 16.99 4.66 -5.88
N ASP A 142 15.94 4.29 -5.13
CA ASP A 142 15.53 5.04 -3.96
C ASP A 142 16.26 4.54 -2.70
N PRO A 143 17.07 5.37 -2.02
CA PRO A 143 17.85 4.93 -0.86
C PRO A 143 16.97 4.48 0.31
N ARG A 144 15.68 4.86 0.35
CA ARG A 144 14.74 4.37 1.37
C ARG A 144 14.39 2.89 1.18
N PHE A 145 14.63 2.33 -0.01
CA PHE A 145 14.40 0.94 -0.34
C PHE A 145 15.68 0.06 -0.23
N GLU A 146 16.83 0.65 0.12
CA GLU A 146 18.07 -0.06 0.42
C GLU A 146 17.98 -0.75 1.80
N VAL A 147 17.23 -1.85 1.86
CA VAL A 147 16.79 -2.52 3.10
C VAL A 147 17.91 -3.32 3.78
N ARG A 148 19.14 -3.20 3.26
CA ARG A 148 20.36 -3.80 3.82
C ARG A 148 20.56 -3.47 5.30
N ASP A 149 20.03 -2.34 5.79
CA ASP A 149 20.13 -1.94 7.20
C ASP A 149 19.07 -2.56 8.11
N CYS A 150 17.90 -2.98 7.60
CA CYS A 150 16.83 -3.55 8.42
C CYS A 150 17.15 -4.96 8.94
N PHE A 151 17.96 -5.72 8.20
CA PHE A 151 18.35 -7.09 8.60
C PHE A 151 19.63 -7.12 9.47
N ARG A 152 20.26 -5.97 9.72
CA ARG A 152 21.57 -5.90 10.38
C ARG A 152 21.51 -5.84 11.92
N THR A 153 20.33 -5.64 12.51
CA THR A 153 20.16 -5.37 13.96
C THR A 153 19.72 -6.57 14.81
N LYS A 154 19.79 -7.81 14.31
CA LYS A 154 19.62 -9.01 15.15
C LYS A 154 20.79 -9.99 15.04
N SER A 155 21.98 -9.55 15.47
CA SER A 155 22.94 -10.49 16.08
C SER A 155 22.77 -10.37 17.60
N PRO A 156 22.24 -11.39 18.29
CA PRO A 156 22.34 -11.41 19.74
C PRO A 156 23.83 -11.56 20.08
N HIS A 157 24.34 -10.63 20.88
CA HIS A 157 25.66 -10.77 21.48
C HIS A 157 25.73 -12.13 22.19
N ARG A 158 26.63 -13.00 21.71
CA ARG A 158 27.17 -14.12 22.49
C ARG A 158 28.27 -13.58 23.40
#